data_AF-A0A7X0LCG2-F1
#
_entry.id   AF-A0A7X0LCG2-F1
#
_cell.length_a   1.000
_cell.length_b   1.000
_cell.length_c   1.000
_cell.angle_alpha   90.00
_cell.angle_beta   90.00
_cell.angle_gamma   90.00
#
_symmetry.space_group_name_H-M   'P 1'
#
loop_
_entity.id
_entity.type
_entity.pdbx_description
1 polymer ?
#
loop_
_entity_poly.entity_id
_entity_poly.type
_entity_poly.pdbx_seq_one_letter_code
_entity_poly.pdbx_strand_id
1 'polypeptide(L)' 'MQTSRPPEETAAPAYPKTRACPYQMPVGYEELRERGPLTKVTLYDGRRIWLVTGNEAGRALFARGCSSPATRPPPT' A
#
# COMPACT_ATOMS: atom_id res chain seq x y z
N MET A 1 -37.27 14.60 3.70
CA MET A 1 -36.61 13.38 3.20
C MET A 1 -35.20 13.77 2.78
N GLN A 2 -34.18 13.35 3.51
CA GLN A 2 -32.79 13.66 3.18
C GLN A 2 -32.10 12.32 2.96
N THR A 3 -31.83 12.01 1.70
CA THR A 3 -31.08 10.83 1.31
C THR A 3 -29.63 11.09 1.70
N SER A 4 -29.18 10.48 2.79
CA SER A 4 -27.78 10.47 3.17
C SER A 4 -26.98 9.80 2.04
N ARG A 5 -26.02 10.54 1.46
CA ARG A 5 -24.96 9.93 0.66
C ARG A 5 -24.25 8.93 1.58
N PRO A 6 -24.07 7.66 1.17
CA PRO A 6 -23.29 6.73 1.98
C PRO A 6 -21.92 7.36 2.24
N PRO A 7 -21.29 7.12 3.42
CA PRO A 7 -19.95 7.61 3.67
C PRO A 7 -19.06 7.22 2.49
N GLU A 8 -18.08 8.06 2.16
CA GLU A 8 -17.13 7.89 1.06
C GLU A 8 -16.20 6.69 1.33
N GLU A 9 -16.80 5.52 1.43
CA GLU A 9 -16.18 4.24 1.64
C GLU A 9 -15.56 3.85 0.29
N THR A 10 -14.24 4.02 0.19
CA THR A 10 -13.38 3.51 -0.91
C THR A 10 -13.18 4.42 -2.12
N ALA A 11 -13.04 5.74 -1.95
CA ALA A 11 -12.30 6.51 -2.96
C ALA A 11 -10.81 6.11 -2.89
N ALA A 12 -10.32 5.36 -3.88
CA ALA A 12 -8.90 5.02 -3.99
C ALA A 12 -8.13 6.30 -4.38
N PRO A 13 -7.28 6.87 -3.51
CA PRO A 13 -6.63 8.13 -3.77
C PRO A 13 -5.66 8.01 -4.95
N ALA A 14 -5.54 9.08 -5.73
CA ALA A 14 -4.61 9.14 -6.85
C ALA A 14 -3.15 9.07 -6.37
N TYR A 15 -2.36 8.26 -7.07
CA TYR A 15 -0.96 7.97 -6.81
C TYR A 15 -0.16 7.97 -8.13
N PRO A 16 1.10 8.46 -8.16
CA PRO A 16 1.90 9.03 -7.06
C PRO A 16 1.53 10.48 -6.72
N LYS A 17 1.99 10.97 -5.54
CA LYS A 17 1.90 12.40 -5.17
C LYS A 17 3.21 13.12 -5.47
N THR A 18 3.10 14.37 -5.92
CA THR A 18 4.25 15.23 -6.23
C THR A 18 4.91 15.75 -4.95
N ARG A 19 6.25 15.69 -4.88
CA ARG A 19 7.02 16.33 -3.80
C ARG A 19 7.09 17.84 -4.01
N ALA A 20 6.82 18.60 -2.95
CA ALA A 20 7.07 20.04 -2.93
C ALA A 20 8.51 20.37 -2.50
N CYS A 21 9.04 19.63 -1.52
CA CYS A 21 10.43 19.75 -1.05
C CYS A 21 11.17 18.42 -1.30
N PRO A 22 12.43 18.44 -1.82
CA PRO A 22 13.16 17.21 -2.17
C PRO A 22 13.30 16.21 -1.02
N TYR A 23 13.55 16.71 0.20
CA TYR A 23 13.83 15.88 1.38
C TYR A 23 12.61 15.60 2.25
N GLN A 24 11.48 16.26 1.98
CA GLN A 24 10.26 16.05 2.74
C GLN A 24 9.32 15.09 2.02
N MET A 25 8.46 14.46 2.80
CA MET A 25 7.41 13.62 2.27
C MET A 25 6.36 14.50 1.55
N PRO A 26 5.79 14.04 0.41
CA PRO A 26 4.66 14.72 -0.21
C PRO A 26 3.49 14.88 0.77
N VAL A 27 2.78 16.00 0.66
CA VAL A 27 1.49 16.18 1.34
C VAL A 27 0.53 15.06 0.91
N GLY A 28 -0.18 14.48 1.88
CA GLY A 28 -1.13 13.39 1.68
C GLY A 28 -0.57 11.97 1.81
N TYR A 29 0.75 11.77 1.94
CA TYR A 29 1.29 10.44 2.28
C TYR A 29 1.05 10.06 3.75
N GLU A 30 0.90 11.03 4.64
CA GLU A 30 0.53 10.79 6.04
C GLU A 30 -0.89 10.20 6.13
N GLU A 31 -1.86 10.78 5.44
CA GLU A 31 -3.22 10.23 5.30
C GLU A 31 -3.22 8.80 4.74
N LEU A 32 -2.32 8.50 3.79
CA LEU A 32 -2.17 7.14 3.25
C LEU A 32 -1.58 6.15 4.27
N ARG A 33 -0.73 6.62 5.19
CA ARG A 33 -0.21 5.81 6.30
C ARG A 33 -1.29 5.55 7.36
N GLU A 34 -2.10 6.55 7.68
CA GLU A 34 -3.19 6.43 8.67
C GLU A 34 -4.28 5.45 8.26
N ARG A 35 -4.52 5.30 6.95
CA ARG A 35 -5.47 4.30 6.39
C ARG A 35 -5.06 2.85 6.65
N GLY A 36 -3.81 2.59 7.02
CA GLY A 36 -3.30 1.27 7.38
C GLY A 36 -2.14 0.80 6.50
N PRO A 37 -1.52 -0.35 6.86
CA PRO A 37 -0.25 -0.80 6.27
C PRO A 37 -0.35 -1.20 4.79
N LEU A 38 -1.57 -1.50 4.32
CA LEU A 38 -1.92 -1.81 2.94
C LEU A 38 -3.18 -1.05 2.56
N THR A 39 -3.08 -0.17 1.56
CA THR A 39 -4.20 0.67 1.11
C THR A 39 -4.34 0.60 -0.41
N LYS A 40 -5.57 0.54 -0.94
CA LYS A 40 -5.80 0.62 -2.39
C LYS A 40 -5.67 2.05 -2.90
N VAL A 41 -4.92 2.24 -3.99
CA VAL A 41 -4.71 3.54 -4.65
C VAL A 41 -4.93 3.42 -6.16
N THR A 42 -5.13 4.55 -6.84
CA THR A 42 -5.33 4.59 -8.30
C THR A 42 -4.12 5.22 -8.98
N LEU A 43 -3.56 4.51 -9.98
CA LEU A 43 -2.47 4.99 -10.82
C LEU A 43 -2.96 5.93 -11.93
N TYR A 44 -2.02 6.60 -12.59
CA TYR A 44 -2.26 7.53 -13.70
C TYR A 44 -3.04 6.94 -14.89
N ASP A 45 -3.05 5.60 -15.04
CA ASP A 45 -3.77 4.86 -16.07
C ASP A 45 -5.12 4.31 -15.59
N GLY A 46 -5.57 4.71 -14.41
CA GLY A 46 -6.83 4.25 -13.81
C GLY A 46 -6.75 2.89 -13.12
N ARG A 47 -5.62 2.16 -13.19
CA ARG A 47 -5.47 0.88 -12.49
C ARG A 47 -5.50 1.08 -10.99
N ARG A 48 -6.17 0.15 -10.28
CA ARG A 48 -6.15 0.08 -8.82
C ARG A 48 -5.06 -0.87 -8.37
N ILE A 49 -4.15 -0.39 -7.52
CA ILE A 49 -3.04 -1.16 -6.96
C ILE A 49 -3.04 -1.10 -5.44
N TRP A 50 -2.28 -2.00 -4.81
CA TRP A 50 -1.99 -1.93 -3.38
C TRP A 50 -0.75 -1.08 -3.14
N LEU A 51 -0.89 -0.06 -2.29
CA LEU A 51 0.21 0.71 -1.73
C LEU A 51 0.58 0.12 -0.36
N VAL A 52 1.87 -0.16 -0.17
CA VAL A 52 2.44 -0.61 1.10
C VAL A 52 3.04 0.58 1.82
N THR A 53 2.49 0.94 2.97
CA THR A 53 2.94 2.07 3.81
C THR A 53 3.53 1.61 5.15
N GLY A 54 3.18 0.40 5.60
CA GLY A 54 3.68 -0.19 6.85
C GLY A 54 5.07 -0.83 6.67
N ASN A 55 6.01 -0.47 7.55
CA ASN A 55 7.38 -0.99 7.48
C ASN A 55 7.46 -2.51 7.66
N GLU A 56 6.79 -3.05 8.69
CA GLU A 56 6.77 -4.49 8.96
C GLU A 56 6.09 -5.27 7.84
N ALA A 57 4.94 -4.77 7.35
CA ALA A 57 4.24 -5.37 6.21
C ALA A 57 5.11 -5.38 4.95
N GLY A 58 5.81 -4.29 4.65
CA GLY A 58 6.76 -4.21 3.54
C GLY A 58 7.89 -5.23 3.66
N ARG A 59 8.50 -5.33 4.84
CA ARG A 59 9.53 -6.35 5.10
C ARG A 59 8.99 -7.77 4.89
N ALA A 60 7.83 -8.10 5.45
CA ALA A 60 7.25 -9.42 5.33
C ALA A 60 6.91 -9.80 3.87
N LEU A 61 6.36 -8.86 3.09
CA LEU A 61 6.01 -9.07 1.70
C LEU A 61 7.24 -9.25 0.80
N PHE A 62 8.26 -8.42 1.00
CA PHE A 62 9.45 -8.41 0.13
C PHE A 62 10.57 -9.37 0.59
N ALA A 63 10.52 -9.89 1.82
CA ALA A 63 11.50 -10.86 2.31
C ALA A 63 11.37 -12.26 1.66
N ARG A 64 10.26 -12.56 0.98
CA ARG A 64 10.08 -13.86 0.29
C ARG A 64 10.67 -13.82 -1.12
N GLY A 65 11.99 -13.83 -1.20
CA GLY A 65 12.75 -14.04 -2.44
C GLY A 65 13.33 -15.47 -2.48
N CYS A 66 12.96 -16.22 -3.51
CA CYS A 66 13.33 -17.62 -3.80
C CYS A 66 12.47 -18.69 -3.09
N SER A 67 11.44 -19.22 -3.77
CA SER A 67 10.80 -20.49 -3.43
C SER A 67 11.35 -21.62 -4.31
N SER A 68 12.66 -21.86 -4.29
CA SER A 68 13.09 -23.24 -4.55
C SER A 68 12.91 -23.99 -3.24
N PRO A 69 12.29 -25.18 -3.20
CA PRO A 69 12.33 -25.99 -2.00
C PRO A 69 13.79 -26.34 -1.74
N ALA A 70 14.38 -25.79 -0.67
CA ALA A 70 15.51 -26.46 -0.06
C ALA A 70 14.93 -27.72 0.57
N THR A 71 14.90 -28.82 -0.20
CA THR A 71 14.63 -30.15 0.34
C THR A 71 15.69 -30.41 1.41
N ARG A 72 15.33 -30.17 2.68
CA ARG A 72 16.09 -30.70 3.81
C ARG A 72 15.68 -32.17 3.92
N PRO A 73 16.56 -33.14 3.64
CA PRO A 73 16.23 -34.53 3.94
C PRO A 73 16.02 -34.69 5.46
N PRO A 74 15.13 -35.60 5.91
CA PRO A 74 14.97 -35.88 7.33
C PRO A 74 16.29 -36.45 7.91
N PRO A 75 16.62 -36.14 9.18
CA PRO A 75 17.75 -36.79 9.84
C PRO A 75 17.46 -38.29 10.00
N THR A 76 18.52 -39.11 9.83
CA THR A 76 18.51 -40.57 10.02
C THR A 76 18.20 -40.95 11.46
#